data_AF-A0A3M1UW10-F1
#
_entry.id   AF-A0A3M1UW10-F1
#
_cell.length_a   1.000
_cell.length_b   1.000
_cell.length_c   1.000
_cell.angle_alpha   90.00
_cell.angle_beta   90.00
_cell.angle_gamma   90.00
#
_symmetry.space_group_name_H-M   'P 1'
#
loop_
_entity.id
_entity.type
_entity.pdbx_description
1 polymer ?
#
loop_
_entity_poly.entity_id
_entity_poly.type
_entity_poly.pdbx_seq_one_letter_code
_entity_poly.pdbx_strand_id
1 'polypeptide(L)'
;MTQPVNEYEPGTHPDLPPPATQVGVIGWLRQNLFSNWWNSLLTVIGLYLAWAAFAPLIQWAILDADWLGDSRDACTSGGACWVFVNVRFNQFMYGFYPLEEQWRVNLTGIIFVLSLVWLMVPRIPGKRYGALFLLIVFPVVAYYLLGGGSFGLPVVETTRWGGLMLTLILATAGIVAAFPLGILLALG
;
A
#
# COMPACT_ATOMS: atom_id res chain seq x y z
N MET A 1 2.54 -57.78 4.98
CA MET A 1 1.17 -57.23 4.87
C MET A 1 0.94 -56.92 3.41
N THR A 2 0.39 -57.90 2.68
CA THR A 2 0.08 -57.82 1.25
C THR A 2 -1.21 -57.01 1.10
N GLN A 3 -1.15 -55.85 0.45
CA GLN A 3 -2.37 -55.11 0.12
C GLN A 3 -3.18 -55.92 -0.90
N PRO A 4 -4.52 -55.99 -0.75
CA PRO A 4 -5.37 -56.67 -1.72
C PRO A 4 -5.29 -55.93 -3.06
N VAL A 5 -4.96 -56.66 -4.13
CA VAL A 5 -5.02 -56.15 -5.50
C VAL A 5 -6.50 -56.02 -5.84
N ASN A 6 -7.03 -54.79 -5.82
CA ASN A 6 -8.37 -54.53 -6.32
C ASN A 6 -8.31 -54.63 -7.84
N GLU A 7 -8.93 -55.67 -8.38
CA GLU A 7 -9.07 -55.89 -9.82
C GLU A 7 -10.28 -55.11 -10.31
N TYR A 8 -10.04 -54.07 -11.10
CA TYR A 8 -11.10 -53.25 -11.71
C TYR A 8 -11.20 -53.63 -13.19
N GLU A 9 -12.41 -53.59 -13.75
CA GLU A 9 -12.59 -53.77 -15.19
C GLU A 9 -11.88 -52.65 -15.97
N PRO A 10 -11.28 -52.92 -17.14
CA PRO A 10 -10.60 -51.91 -17.94
C PRO A 10 -11.50 -50.68 -18.20
N GLY A 11 -11.12 -49.53 -17.63
CA GLY A 11 -11.88 -48.27 -17.71
C GLY A 11 -12.74 -47.93 -16.49
N THR A 12 -12.74 -48.76 -15.43
CA THR A 12 -13.52 -48.52 -14.19
C THR A 12 -12.65 -48.13 -12.98
N HIS A 13 -11.36 -47.84 -13.18
CA HIS A 13 -10.49 -47.36 -12.12
C HIS A 13 -10.95 -45.98 -11.63
N PRO A 14 -11.09 -45.75 -10.31
CA PRO A 14 -11.37 -44.42 -9.78
C PRO A 14 -10.21 -43.47 -10.05
N ASP A 15 -10.51 -42.23 -10.41
CA ASP A 15 -9.51 -41.19 -10.65
C ASP A 15 -8.65 -40.99 -9.39
N LEU A 16 -7.35 -41.25 -9.54
CA LEU A 16 -6.37 -40.99 -8.48
C LEU A 16 -6.22 -39.48 -8.31
N PRO A 17 -6.00 -38.98 -7.08
CA PRO A 17 -5.70 -37.57 -6.88
C PRO A 17 -4.45 -37.20 -7.68
N PRO A 18 -4.41 -36.00 -8.29
CA PRO A 18 -3.27 -35.57 -9.09
C PRO A 18 -1.98 -35.61 -8.24
N PRO A 19 -0.82 -35.91 -8.85
CA PRO A 19 0.44 -35.97 -8.12
C PRO A 19 0.67 -34.69 -7.33
N ALA A 20 1.08 -34.81 -6.07
CA ALA A 20 1.31 -33.67 -5.18
C ALA A 20 2.29 -32.62 -5.75
N THR A 21 3.15 -33.03 -6.70
CA THR A 21 4.10 -32.17 -7.43
C THR A 21 3.47 -31.33 -8.54
N GLN A 22 2.21 -31.57 -8.91
CA GLN A 22 1.47 -30.84 -9.93
C GLN A 22 0.36 -29.95 -9.36
N VAL A 23 0.08 -30.03 -8.07
CA VAL A 23 -0.94 -29.22 -7.38
C VAL A 23 -0.31 -28.28 -6.34
N GLY A 24 -0.98 -27.15 -6.08
CA GLY A 24 -0.56 -26.17 -5.09
C GLY A 24 0.66 -25.32 -5.50
N VAL A 25 1.33 -24.72 -4.50
CA VAL A 25 2.43 -23.78 -4.71
C VAL A 25 3.61 -24.43 -5.44
N ILE A 26 3.93 -25.69 -5.12
CA ILE A 26 5.06 -26.42 -5.73
C ILE A 26 4.78 -26.68 -7.22
N GLY A 27 3.56 -27.09 -7.56
CA GLY A 27 3.13 -27.23 -8.96
C GLY A 27 3.20 -25.91 -9.72
N TRP A 28 2.74 -24.81 -9.10
CA TRP A 28 2.80 -23.47 -9.70
C TRP A 28 4.23 -23.00 -9.96
N LEU A 29 5.15 -23.16 -8.99
CA LEU A 29 6.56 -22.78 -9.13
C LEU A 29 7.22 -23.56 -10.28
N ARG A 30 6.96 -24.87 -10.36
CA ARG A 30 7.54 -25.71 -11.41
C ARG A 30 6.97 -25.36 -12.80
N GLN A 31 5.68 -25.03 -12.88
CA GLN A 31 5.04 -24.67 -14.15
C GLN A 31 5.39 -23.25 -14.63
N ASN A 32 5.60 -22.28 -13.72
CA ASN A 32 5.81 -20.88 -14.10
C ASN A 32 7.29 -20.47 -14.11
N LEU A 33 8.08 -20.88 -13.11
CA LEU A 33 9.48 -20.44 -12.96
C LEU A 33 10.48 -21.48 -13.50
N PHE A 34 10.22 -22.77 -13.28
CA PHE A 34 11.16 -23.86 -13.59
C PHE A 34 10.64 -24.81 -14.69
N SER A 35 9.85 -24.31 -15.64
CA SER A 35 9.19 -25.14 -16.64
C SER A 35 10.14 -25.73 -17.68
N ASN A 36 11.22 -25.02 -18.00
CA ASN A 36 12.30 -25.50 -18.85
C ASN A 36 13.65 -24.99 -18.33
N TRP A 37 14.75 -25.48 -18.91
CA TRP A 37 16.10 -25.14 -18.46
C TRP A 37 16.43 -23.65 -18.64
N TRP A 38 15.89 -23.00 -19.68
CA TRP A 38 16.07 -21.57 -19.93
C TRP A 38 15.37 -20.70 -18.89
N ASN A 39 14.11 -21.00 -18.57
CA ASN A 39 13.34 -20.33 -17.52
C ASN A 39 13.94 -20.59 -16.14
N SER A 40 14.47 -21.80 -15.91
CA SER A 40 15.19 -22.11 -14.67
C SER A 40 16.45 -21.25 -14.54
N LEU A 41 17.24 -21.12 -15.61
CA LEU A 41 18.42 -20.26 -15.66
C LEU A 41 18.06 -18.79 -15.44
N LEU A 42 17.06 -18.27 -16.16
CA LEU A 42 16.59 -16.89 -16.01
C LEU A 42 16.04 -16.63 -14.60
N THR A 43 15.34 -17.59 -14.00
CA THR A 43 14.85 -17.48 -12.62
C THR A 43 16.01 -17.39 -11.64
N VAL A 44 17.01 -18.26 -11.77
CA VAL A 44 18.19 -18.23 -10.88
C VAL A 44 18.98 -16.93 -11.04
N ILE A 45 19.20 -16.49 -12.28
CA ILE A 45 19.86 -15.19 -12.55
C ILE A 45 19.02 -14.04 -11.97
N GLY A 46 17.71 -14.05 -12.18
CA GLY A 46 16.80 -13.03 -11.66
C GLY A 46 16.82 -12.96 -10.13
N LEU A 47 16.80 -14.12 -9.46
CA LEU A 47 16.94 -14.21 -8.00
C LEU A 47 18.31 -13.72 -7.53
N TYR A 48 19.39 -14.07 -8.23
CA TYR A 48 20.73 -13.59 -7.91
C TYR A 48 20.85 -12.08 -8.06
N LEU A 49 20.33 -11.50 -9.15
CA LEU A 49 20.33 -10.06 -9.37
C LEU A 49 19.46 -9.33 -8.34
N ALA A 50 18.28 -9.88 -8.04
CA ALA A 50 17.43 -9.35 -6.98
C ALA A 50 18.17 -9.38 -5.63
N TRP A 51 18.81 -10.50 -5.28
CA TRP A 51 19.60 -10.61 -4.06
C TRP A 51 20.75 -9.59 -4.04
N ALA A 52 21.53 -9.49 -5.12
CA ALA A 52 22.65 -8.56 -5.22
C ALA A 52 22.21 -7.09 -5.12
N ALA A 53 21.01 -6.74 -5.58
CA ALA A 53 20.45 -5.39 -5.47
C ALA A 53 19.83 -5.11 -4.09
N PHE A 54 19.07 -6.04 -3.54
CA PHE A 54 18.32 -5.83 -2.29
C PHE A 54 19.14 -6.08 -1.02
N ALA A 55 20.08 -7.03 -1.02
CA ALA A 55 20.91 -7.32 0.14
C ALA A 55 21.68 -6.09 0.66
N PRO A 56 22.41 -5.31 -0.16
CA PRO A 56 23.11 -4.12 0.32
C PRO A 56 22.12 -3.03 0.77
N LEU A 57 20.94 -2.95 0.16
CA LEU A 57 19.90 -1.99 0.54
C LEU A 57 19.34 -2.32 1.93
N ILE A 58 19.07 -3.59 2.22
CA ILE A 58 18.59 -4.06 3.52
C ILE A 58 19.69 -3.87 4.58
N GLN A 59 20.93 -4.18 4.23
CA GLN A 59 22.06 -4.00 5.13
C GLN A 59 22.20 -2.52 5.52
N TRP A 60 22.21 -1.61 4.54
CA TRP A 60 22.30 -0.17 4.80
C TRP A 60 21.07 0.39 5.50
N ALA A 61 19.86 0.02 5.06
CA ALA A 61 18.61 0.63 5.52
C ALA A 61 18.15 0.11 6.88
N ILE A 62 18.54 -1.09 7.29
CA ILE A 62 18.00 -1.74 8.50
C ILE A 62 19.12 -2.17 9.44
N LEU A 63 20.08 -2.94 8.95
CA LEU A 63 21.09 -3.58 9.80
C LEU A 63 22.12 -2.58 10.33
N ASP A 64 22.67 -1.76 9.44
CA ASP A 64 23.66 -0.76 9.76
C ASP A 64 23.00 0.60 10.10
N ALA A 65 21.68 0.68 10.25
CA ALA A 65 20.98 1.95 10.39
C ALA A 65 20.96 2.49 11.83
N ASP A 66 20.99 3.82 11.96
CA ASP A 66 20.91 4.52 13.25
C ASP A 66 19.46 4.84 13.61
N TRP A 67 18.95 4.20 14.66
CA TRP A 67 17.54 4.29 15.08
C TRP A 67 17.27 5.26 16.23
N LEU A 68 18.25 5.46 17.11
CA LEU A 68 18.10 6.21 18.37
C LEU A 68 18.98 7.48 18.35
N GLY A 69 18.39 8.62 18.67
CA GLY A 69 19.10 9.90 18.78
C GLY A 69 18.14 11.10 18.72
N ASP A 70 18.66 12.27 19.07
CA ASP A 70 17.89 13.52 19.14
C ASP A 70 18.19 14.49 17.97
N SER A 71 19.26 14.24 17.21
CA SER A 71 19.67 15.05 16.07
C SER A 71 20.34 14.21 14.98
N ARG A 72 20.56 14.81 13.81
CA ARG A 72 21.30 14.18 12.69
C ARG A 72 22.71 13.72 13.10
N ASP A 73 23.32 14.37 14.09
CA ASP A 73 24.69 14.10 14.51
C ASP A 73 24.83 12.75 15.23
N ALA A 74 23.70 12.17 15.67
CA ALA A 74 23.67 10.82 16.22
C ALA A 74 23.88 9.73 15.15
N CYS A 75 23.79 10.06 13.86
CA CYS A 75 23.95 9.09 12.78
C CYS A 75 25.44 8.90 12.44
N THR A 76 26.05 7.82 12.94
CA THR A 76 27.49 7.56 12.87
C THR A 76 27.86 6.22 12.25
N SER A 77 26.90 5.30 12.09
CA SER A 77 27.15 3.92 11.63
C SER A 77 27.51 3.82 10.14
N GLY A 78 27.28 4.88 9.36
CA GLY A 78 27.41 4.87 7.90
C GLY A 78 26.22 4.24 7.16
N GLY A 79 25.21 3.75 7.89
CA GLY A 79 23.94 3.26 7.35
C GLY A 79 22.89 4.35 7.16
N ALA A 80 21.62 3.95 7.07
CA ALA A 80 20.50 4.87 6.99
C ALA A 80 20.27 5.61 8.32
N CYS A 81 20.00 6.91 8.23
CA CYS A 81 19.76 7.76 9.40
C CYS A 81 18.25 7.86 9.70
N TRP A 82 17.69 6.86 10.40
CA TRP A 82 16.28 6.88 10.82
C TRP A 82 16.01 7.91 11.92
N VAL A 83 17.02 8.29 12.71
CA VAL A 83 16.93 9.40 13.68
C VAL A 83 16.39 10.67 13.03
N PHE A 84 16.90 11.05 11.85
CA PHE A 84 16.43 12.23 11.13
C PHE A 84 14.94 12.14 10.77
N VAL A 85 14.50 10.94 10.33
CA VAL A 85 13.09 10.69 9.98
C VAL A 85 12.21 10.84 11.21
N ASN A 86 12.62 10.30 12.36
CA ASN A 86 11.89 10.40 13.62
C ASN A 86 11.80 11.85 14.12
N VAL A 87 12.91 12.58 14.15
CA VAL A 87 12.95 13.97 14.62
C VAL A 87 12.11 14.90 13.72
N ARG A 88 12.07 14.63 12.41
CA ARG A 88 11.30 15.42 11.44
C ARG A 88 9.97 14.79 11.03
N PHE A 89 9.52 13.75 11.74
CA PHE A 89 8.31 13.00 11.38
C PHE A 89 7.07 13.89 11.28
N ASN A 90 6.93 14.83 12.23
CA ASN A 90 5.81 15.78 12.23
C ASN A 90 5.80 16.66 10.95
N GLN A 91 6.97 17.10 10.47
CA GLN A 91 7.10 17.85 9.22
C GLN A 91 6.76 16.99 8.00
N PHE A 92 7.13 15.71 7.98
CA PHE A 92 6.76 14.80 6.89
C PHE A 92 5.25 14.52 6.85
N MET A 93 4.61 14.45 8.01
CA MET A 93 3.17 14.16 8.10
C MET A 93 2.31 15.40 7.83
N TYR A 94 2.63 16.51 8.48
CA TYR A 94 1.80 17.72 8.54
C TYR A 94 2.38 18.93 7.78
N GLY A 95 3.63 18.87 7.31
CA GLY A 95 4.29 20.03 6.70
C GLY A 95 4.54 21.14 7.73
N PHE A 96 4.22 22.39 7.36
CA PHE A 96 4.36 23.57 8.23
C PHE A 96 3.03 23.93 8.94
N TYR A 97 2.14 22.95 9.10
CA TYR A 97 0.84 23.15 9.74
C TYR A 97 1.00 23.40 11.25
N PRO A 98 0.35 24.42 11.84
CA PRO A 98 0.48 24.75 13.26
C PRO A 98 0.14 23.57 14.18
N LEU A 99 0.97 23.34 15.20
CA LEU A 99 0.84 22.18 16.11
C LEU A 99 -0.55 22.10 16.77
N GLU A 100 -1.05 23.25 17.24
CA GLU A 100 -2.38 23.43 17.86
C GLU A 100 -3.53 22.97 16.95
N GLU A 101 -3.34 22.98 15.63
CA GLU A 101 -4.40 22.73 14.65
C GLU A 101 -4.24 21.38 13.93
N GLN A 102 -3.20 20.59 14.25
CA GLN A 102 -2.94 19.29 13.62
C GLN A 102 -4.08 18.28 13.83
N TRP A 103 -4.91 18.47 14.86
CA TRP A 103 -6.12 17.68 15.07
C TRP A 103 -7.07 17.75 13.85
N ARG A 104 -7.11 18.87 13.11
CA ARG A 104 -7.91 19.02 11.88
C ARG A 104 -7.42 18.08 10.78
N VAL A 105 -6.11 17.96 10.65
CA VAL A 105 -5.45 17.04 9.71
C VAL A 105 -5.73 15.59 10.11
N ASN A 106 -5.57 15.27 11.39
CA ASN A 106 -5.87 13.93 11.91
C ASN A 106 -7.34 13.55 11.70
N LEU A 107 -8.27 14.46 11.98
CA LEU A 107 -9.69 14.24 11.77
C LEU A 107 -10.01 14.01 10.28
N THR A 108 -9.42 14.81 9.39
CA THR A 108 -9.56 14.61 7.94
C THR A 108 -9.05 13.24 7.51
N GLY A 109 -7.88 12.83 8.00
CA GLY A 109 -7.29 11.51 7.72
C GLY A 109 -8.14 10.35 8.25
N ILE A 110 -8.69 10.49 9.46
CA ILE A 110 -9.60 9.49 10.05
C ILE A 110 -10.87 9.35 9.20
N ILE A 111 -11.51 10.46 8.81
CA ILE A 111 -12.69 10.43 7.94
C ILE A 111 -12.37 9.73 6.61
N PHE A 112 -11.20 10.02 6.02
CA PHE A 112 -10.75 9.38 4.79
C PHE A 112 -10.58 7.86 4.96
N VAL A 113 -9.84 7.42 5.98
CA VAL A 113 -9.60 6.00 6.25
C VAL A 113 -10.90 5.27 6.55
N LEU A 114 -11.80 5.84 7.36
CA LEU A 114 -13.11 5.25 7.64
C LEU A 114 -13.96 5.10 6.37
N SER A 115 -13.90 6.10 5.47
CA SER A 115 -14.60 6.04 4.19
C SER A 115 -14.02 4.96 3.26
N LEU A 116 -12.69 4.80 3.24
CA LEU A 116 -12.03 3.72 2.50
C LEU A 116 -12.38 2.34 3.08
N VAL A 117 -12.35 2.19 4.40
CA VAL A 117 -12.72 0.96 5.09
C VAL A 117 -14.18 0.60 4.78
N TRP A 118 -15.09 1.57 4.77
CA TRP A 118 -16.48 1.37 4.38
C TRP A 118 -16.59 0.76 2.97
N LEU A 119 -15.78 1.22 2.01
CA LEU A 119 -15.79 0.71 0.64
C LEU A 119 -15.10 -0.65 0.49
N MET A 120 -13.96 -0.83 1.14
CA MET A 120 -13.13 -2.04 1.03
C MET A 120 -13.74 -3.24 1.74
N VAL A 121 -14.41 -3.04 2.89
CA VAL A 121 -15.02 -4.15 3.64
C VAL A 121 -16.27 -4.65 2.91
N PRO A 122 -16.30 -5.90 2.41
CA PRO A 122 -17.42 -6.41 1.62
C PRO A 122 -18.75 -6.49 2.38
N ARG A 123 -18.69 -6.60 3.72
CA ARG A 123 -19.87 -6.80 4.58
C ARG A 123 -20.72 -5.56 4.81
N ILE A 124 -20.22 -4.36 4.51
CA ILE A 124 -20.94 -3.12 4.84
C ILE A 124 -21.86 -2.74 3.66
N PRO A 125 -23.19 -2.59 3.86
CA PRO A 125 -24.11 -2.20 2.81
C PRO A 125 -23.95 -0.72 2.42
N GLY A 126 -24.52 -0.33 1.28
CA GLY A 126 -24.58 1.08 0.88
C GLY A 126 -23.31 1.64 0.26
N LYS A 127 -22.43 0.80 -0.31
CA LYS A 127 -21.15 1.21 -0.92
C LYS A 127 -21.26 2.36 -1.92
N ARG A 128 -22.36 2.46 -2.67
CA ARG A 128 -22.63 3.60 -3.57
C ARG A 128 -22.63 4.95 -2.85
N TYR A 129 -23.17 5.00 -1.63
CA TYR A 129 -23.21 6.21 -0.81
C TYR A 129 -21.84 6.52 -0.22
N GLY A 130 -21.10 5.49 0.21
CA GLY A 130 -19.70 5.66 0.63
C GLY A 130 -18.81 6.18 -0.48
N ALA A 131 -19.00 5.70 -1.71
CA ALA A 131 -18.26 6.15 -2.88
C ALA A 131 -18.63 7.60 -3.25
N LEU A 132 -19.92 7.93 -3.23
CA LEU A 132 -20.39 9.29 -3.48
C LEU A 132 -19.89 10.27 -2.41
N PHE A 133 -19.90 9.86 -1.14
CA PHE A 133 -19.37 10.63 -0.03
C PHE A 133 -17.87 10.89 -0.22
N LEU A 134 -17.08 9.85 -0.47
CA LEU A 134 -15.63 9.97 -0.64
C LEU A 134 -15.27 10.81 -1.88
N LEU A 135 -16.03 10.66 -2.97
CA LEU A 135 -15.71 11.34 -4.23
C LEU A 135 -16.17 12.81 -4.22
N ILE A 136 -17.34 13.12 -3.66
CA ILE A 136 -17.93 14.47 -3.78
C ILE A 136 -17.86 15.24 -2.46
N VAL A 137 -18.31 14.63 -1.37
CA VAL A 137 -18.49 15.33 -0.08
C VAL A 137 -17.17 15.51 0.64
N PHE A 138 -16.34 14.47 0.67
CA PHE A 138 -15.06 14.45 1.37
C PHE A 138 -14.08 15.56 0.93
N PRO A 139 -13.82 15.83 -0.37
CA PRO A 139 -12.90 16.90 -0.75
C PRO A 139 -13.37 18.29 -0.29
N VAL A 140 -14.69 18.52 -0.29
CA VAL A 140 -15.28 19.77 0.22
C VAL A 140 -15.10 19.87 1.73
N VAL A 141 -15.43 18.80 2.46
CA VAL A 141 -15.24 18.74 3.93
C VAL A 141 -13.77 18.94 4.29
N ALA A 142 -12.86 18.26 3.60
CA ALA A 142 -11.42 18.39 3.80
C ALA A 142 -10.94 19.83 3.57
N TYR A 143 -11.38 20.48 2.48
CA TYR A 143 -11.00 21.87 2.19
C TYR A 143 -11.38 22.83 3.33
N TYR A 144 -12.62 22.79 3.81
CA TYR A 144 -13.08 23.66 4.89
C TYR A 144 -12.44 23.31 6.24
N LEU A 145 -12.29 22.02 6.53
CA LEU A 145 -11.70 21.56 7.79
C LEU A 145 -10.22 21.94 7.90
N LEU A 146 -9.49 21.94 6.78
CA LEU A 146 -8.05 22.17 6.75
C LEU A 146 -7.67 23.64 6.54
N GLY A 147 -8.41 24.36 5.70
CA GLY A 147 -8.18 25.79 5.47
C GLY A 147 -8.70 26.68 6.58
N GLY A 148 -9.72 26.25 7.30
CA GLY A 148 -10.39 27.11 8.28
C GLY A 148 -11.10 28.29 7.61
N GLY A 149 -11.32 29.38 8.36
CA GLY A 149 -12.03 30.57 7.87
C GLY A 149 -13.56 30.43 7.87
N SER A 150 -14.07 29.27 8.24
CA SER A 150 -15.49 28.99 8.46
C SER A 150 -15.68 28.39 9.86
N PHE A 151 -16.87 28.53 10.45
CA PHE A 151 -17.21 27.98 11.78
C PHE A 151 -16.34 28.46 12.95
N GLY A 152 -15.70 29.64 12.85
CA GLY A 152 -14.86 30.20 13.91
C GLY A 152 -13.43 29.62 13.99
N LEU A 153 -13.05 28.80 13.01
CA LEU A 153 -11.71 28.21 12.91
C LEU A 153 -10.68 29.22 12.38
N PRO A 154 -9.50 29.39 13.00
CA PRO A 154 -8.42 30.20 12.41
C PRO A 154 -8.07 29.71 11.00
N VAL A 155 -7.84 30.68 10.12
CA VAL A 155 -7.43 30.46 8.74
C VAL A 155 -5.99 29.96 8.74
N VAL A 156 -5.74 28.83 8.07
CA VAL A 156 -4.40 28.31 7.83
C VAL A 156 -4.09 28.44 6.35
N GLU A 157 -3.12 29.30 6.02
CA GLU A 157 -2.69 29.55 4.66
C GLU A 157 -2.27 28.26 3.94
N THR A 158 -2.67 28.12 2.67
CA THR A 158 -2.34 26.96 1.81
C THR A 158 -0.84 26.78 1.58
N THR A 159 -0.05 27.84 1.76
CA THR A 159 1.42 27.81 1.71
C THR A 159 2.04 26.94 2.80
N ARG A 160 1.32 26.74 3.92
CA ARG A 160 1.77 25.91 5.04
C ARG A 160 1.36 24.45 4.91
N TRP A 161 0.47 24.15 3.96
CA TRP A 161 0.01 22.80 3.73
C TRP A 161 1.14 22.01 3.07
N GLY A 162 1.46 20.85 3.61
CA GLY A 162 2.54 20.04 3.09
C GLY A 162 2.49 18.63 3.62
N GLY A 163 3.58 17.90 3.38
CA GLY A 163 3.72 16.52 3.83
C GLY A 163 2.73 15.56 3.16
N LEU A 164 2.49 14.44 3.84
CA LEU A 164 1.59 13.38 3.40
C LEU A 164 0.13 13.84 3.28
N MET A 165 -0.29 14.81 4.08
CA MET A 165 -1.60 15.42 3.96
C MET A 165 -1.82 16.03 2.57
N LEU A 166 -0.91 16.88 2.10
CA LEU A 166 -1.06 17.55 0.81
C LEU A 166 -1.09 16.54 -0.35
N THR A 167 -0.24 15.51 -0.29
CA THR A 167 -0.20 14.48 -1.34
C THR A 167 -1.52 13.69 -1.39
N LEU A 168 -2.08 13.30 -0.26
CA LEU A 168 -3.37 12.61 -0.19
C LEU A 168 -4.52 13.47 -0.71
N ILE A 169 -4.55 14.76 -0.36
CA ILE A 169 -5.60 15.68 -0.83
C ILE A 169 -5.51 15.86 -2.34
N LEU A 170 -4.32 16.14 -2.87
CA LEU A 170 -4.12 16.32 -4.31
C LEU A 170 -4.42 15.03 -5.08
N ALA A 171 -4.02 13.88 -4.55
CA ALA A 171 -4.36 12.58 -5.15
C ALA A 171 -5.88 12.36 -5.17
N THR A 172 -6.56 12.61 -4.06
CA THR A 172 -8.02 12.44 -3.97
C THR A 172 -8.74 13.41 -4.90
N ALA A 173 -8.43 14.71 -4.83
CA ALA A 173 -9.00 15.71 -5.71
C ALA A 173 -8.72 15.41 -7.20
N GLY A 174 -7.52 14.92 -7.52
CA GLY A 174 -7.15 14.47 -8.86
C GLY A 174 -8.00 13.30 -9.34
N ILE A 175 -8.20 12.27 -8.51
CA ILE A 175 -9.07 11.12 -8.82
C ILE A 175 -10.52 11.59 -9.02
N VAL A 176 -11.02 12.46 -8.14
CA VAL A 176 -12.37 13.02 -8.20
C VAL A 176 -12.62 13.80 -9.48
N ALA A 177 -11.64 14.58 -9.95
CA ALA A 177 -11.75 15.33 -11.19
C ALA A 177 -11.55 14.44 -12.43
N ALA A 178 -10.59 13.52 -12.38
CA ALA A 178 -10.24 12.66 -13.52
C ALA A 178 -11.27 11.57 -13.81
N PHE A 179 -11.91 11.00 -12.77
CA PHE A 179 -12.87 9.91 -12.93
C PHE A 179 -14.12 10.30 -13.77
N PRO A 180 -14.87 11.37 -13.45
CA PRO A 180 -16.00 11.79 -14.28
C PRO A 180 -15.56 12.29 -15.66
N LEU A 181 -14.43 13.00 -15.74
CA LEU A 181 -13.88 13.46 -17.02
C LEU A 181 -13.51 12.27 -17.92
N GLY A 182 -12.93 11.21 -17.36
CA GLY A 182 -12.61 9.97 -18.06
C GLY A 182 -13.86 9.23 -18.54
N ILE A 183 -14.94 9.20 -17.74
CA ILE A 183 -16.22 8.63 -18.15
C ILE A 183 -16.83 9.42 -19.32
N LEU A 184 -16.82 10.76 -19.24
CA LEU A 184 -17.35 11.61 -20.31
C LEU A 184 -16.58 11.38 -21.62
N LEU A 185 -15.25 11.42 -21.58
CA LEU A 185 -14.41 11.16 -22.76
C LEU A 185 -14.58 9.75 -23.34
N ALA A 186 -14.90 8.76 -22.49
CA ALA A 186 -15.16 7.39 -22.94
C ALA A 186 -16.53 7.23 -23.61
N LEU A 187 -17.50 8.08 -23.28
CA LEU A 187 -18.87 8.04 -23.84
C LEU A 187 -19.02 8.85 -25.14
N GLY A 188 -18.07 9.73 -25.47
CA GLY A 188 -18.05 10.54 -26.69
C GLY A 188 -18.74 11.88 -26.51
#